data_AF-A0A8B9WIA9-F1
#
_entry.id   AF-A0A8B9WIA9-F1
#
_cell.length_a   1.000
_cell.length_b   1.000
_cell.length_c   1.000
_cell.angle_alpha   90.00
_cell.angle_beta   90.00
_cell.angle_gamma   90.00
#
_symmetry.space_group_name_H-M   'P 1'
#
loop_
_entity.id
_entity.type
_entity.pdbx_description
1 polymer ?
#
loop_
_entity_poly.entity_id
_entity_poly.type
_entity_poly.pdbx_seq_one_letter_code
_entity_poly.pdbx_strand_id
1 'polypeptide(L)'
;MNTYSEQPLSSKTPWKQFCPSFPYDEPRWRGPCLNTRFKMATSCFPRSFARGQRGHAHFRLLRLSMAALGMLLSTGVRRLHCGSAARAGSQWRLRQGLAANPSGYGPLTELPDWSYADGRPAPPMKGQLRRKAQREKFARRVVLLSQEMDAGLQAWQLRQQEKLQEEKRKQQNALKPKGVLLQNPGPSQ
;
A
#
# COMPACT_ATOMS: atom_id res chain seq x y z
N MET A 1 -40.04 22.53 -0.10
CA MET A 1 -40.34 22.10 -1.48
C MET A 1 -39.50 22.97 -2.40
N ASN A 2 -38.31 22.51 -2.78
CA ASN A 2 -37.50 23.17 -3.81
C ASN A 2 -37.28 22.17 -4.94
N THR A 3 -37.56 22.68 -6.12
CA THR A 3 -37.76 22.01 -7.40
C THR A 3 -36.45 21.53 -8.00
N TYR A 4 -36.45 20.27 -8.46
CA TYR A 4 -35.41 19.68 -9.30
C TYR A 4 -35.37 20.43 -10.63
N SER A 5 -34.21 20.99 -10.99
CA SER A 5 -33.93 21.45 -12.34
C SER A 5 -33.17 20.34 -13.06
N GLU A 6 -33.89 19.60 -13.91
CA GLU A 6 -33.29 18.72 -14.91
C GLU A 6 -32.70 19.58 -16.04
N GLN A 7 -31.42 19.34 -16.36
CA GLN A 7 -30.83 19.79 -17.62
C GLN A 7 -30.52 18.57 -18.51
N PRO A 8 -30.86 18.61 -19.81
CA PRO A 8 -30.61 17.50 -20.71
C PRO A 8 -29.17 17.52 -21.22
N LEU A 9 -28.41 16.46 -20.97
CA LEU A 9 -27.13 16.21 -21.66
C LEU A 9 -27.41 15.76 -23.11
N SER A 10 -27.40 16.73 -24.03
CA SER A 10 -27.33 16.49 -25.47
C SER A 10 -26.01 17.06 -26.00
N SER A 11 -25.02 16.20 -26.19
CA SER A 11 -24.11 16.29 -27.34
C SER A 11 -23.33 14.99 -27.47
N LYS A 12 -23.73 14.22 -28.47
CA LYS A 12 -23.04 13.05 -28.99
C LYS A 12 -21.65 13.51 -29.48
N THR A 13 -20.61 13.22 -28.72
CA THR A 13 -19.25 13.12 -29.24
C THR A 13 -19.00 11.66 -29.62
N PRO A 14 -18.62 11.36 -30.87
CA PRO A 14 -18.29 10.00 -31.25
C PRO A 14 -16.95 9.66 -30.62
N TRP A 15 -16.95 8.72 -29.68
CA TRP A 15 -15.75 8.05 -29.21
C TRP A 15 -15.15 7.27 -30.39
N LYS A 16 -14.40 7.98 -31.23
CA LYS A 16 -13.48 7.36 -32.19
C LYS A 16 -12.51 6.53 -31.38
N GLN A 17 -12.77 5.22 -31.37
CA GLN A 17 -11.78 4.15 -31.51
C GLN A 17 -10.37 4.54 -31.08
N PHE A 18 -10.14 4.57 -29.76
CA PHE A 18 -8.84 4.20 -29.23
C PHE A 18 -8.95 2.73 -28.85
N CYS A 19 -8.93 1.87 -29.87
CA CYS A 19 -8.55 0.48 -29.67
C CYS A 19 -7.05 0.49 -29.41
N PRO A 20 -6.54 0.20 -28.20
CA PRO A 20 -5.19 -0.32 -28.13
C PRO A 20 -5.24 -1.63 -28.91
N SER A 21 -4.57 -1.67 -30.05
CA SER A 21 -4.26 -2.92 -30.72
C SER A 21 -3.59 -3.80 -29.68
N PHE A 22 -4.34 -4.72 -29.09
CA PHE A 22 -3.78 -5.81 -28.32
C PHE A 22 -2.93 -6.60 -29.31
N PRO A 23 -1.60 -6.69 -29.15
CA PRO A 23 -0.88 -7.74 -29.84
C PRO A 23 -1.38 -9.05 -29.22
N TYR A 24 -2.34 -9.67 -29.92
CA TYR A 24 -2.49 -11.11 -29.88
C TYR A 24 -1.13 -11.71 -30.29
N ASP A 25 -0.77 -12.78 -29.61
CA ASP A 25 0.47 -13.58 -29.75
C ASP A 25 1.64 -13.17 -28.84
N GLU A 26 1.45 -13.37 -27.54
CA GLU A 26 2.57 -13.75 -26.67
C GLU A 26 2.91 -15.23 -26.94
N PRO A 27 4.08 -15.57 -27.50
CA PRO A 27 4.48 -16.97 -27.63
C PRO A 27 4.85 -17.52 -26.26
N ARG A 28 3.89 -18.18 -25.60
CA ARG A 28 4.04 -18.88 -24.31
C ARG A 28 5.12 -19.99 -24.32
N TRP A 29 5.67 -20.34 -25.48
CA TRP A 29 6.65 -21.42 -25.65
C TRP A 29 7.93 -20.95 -26.35
N ARG A 30 8.71 -20.06 -25.70
CA ARG A 30 10.17 -20.01 -25.92
C ARG A 30 10.87 -20.31 -24.62
N GLY A 31 11.18 -21.59 -24.40
CA GLY A 31 12.02 -22.02 -23.28
C GLY A 31 13.46 -21.53 -23.48
N PRO A 32 14.11 -20.95 -22.45
CA PRO A 32 15.53 -20.65 -22.54
C PRO A 32 16.33 -21.96 -22.52
N CYS A 33 17.26 -22.08 -23.48
CA CYS A 33 18.30 -23.09 -23.48
C CYS A 33 19.05 -23.02 -22.15
N LEU A 34 19.10 -24.15 -21.42
CA LEU A 34 19.67 -24.27 -20.09
C LEU A 34 21.18 -23.99 -20.13
N ASN A 35 21.59 -22.78 -19.78
CA ASN A 35 22.90 -22.53 -19.18
C ASN A 35 22.67 -22.15 -17.72
N THR A 36 22.48 -23.16 -16.88
CA THR A 36 22.46 -23.05 -15.42
C THR A 36 23.86 -22.68 -14.91
N ARG A 37 24.20 -21.39 -14.94
CA ARG A 37 25.32 -20.87 -14.16
C ARG A 37 24.85 -20.70 -12.71
N PHE A 38 25.07 -21.74 -11.90
CA PHE A 38 24.91 -21.68 -10.45
C PHE A 38 25.80 -20.58 -9.88
N LYS A 39 25.22 -19.40 -9.59
CA LYS A 39 25.86 -18.41 -8.71
C LYS A 39 25.57 -18.83 -7.27
N MET A 40 26.53 -19.47 -6.62
CA MET A 40 26.48 -19.65 -5.17
C MET A 40 26.49 -18.26 -4.50
N ALA A 41 25.46 -17.95 -3.73
CA ALA A 41 25.46 -16.79 -2.85
C ALA A 41 26.15 -17.18 -1.54
N THR A 42 27.33 -16.62 -1.30
CA THR A 42 28.00 -16.69 0.01
C THR A 42 27.23 -15.80 0.98
N SER A 43 26.58 -16.41 1.98
CA SER A 43 25.97 -15.68 3.09
C SER A 43 27.07 -15.14 4.01
N CYS A 44 27.38 -13.85 3.92
CA CYS A 44 28.16 -13.15 4.93
C CYS A 44 27.23 -12.80 6.11
N PHE A 45 27.36 -13.53 7.22
CA PHE A 45 26.83 -13.11 8.51
C PHE A 45 27.85 -12.17 9.18
N PRO A 46 27.46 -10.97 9.68
CA PRO A 46 28.34 -10.18 10.52
C PRO A 46 28.48 -10.84 11.90
N ARG A 47 29.73 -11.11 12.27
CA ARG A 47 30.16 -11.69 13.55
C ARG A 47 30.27 -10.54 14.56
N SER A 48 29.33 -10.45 15.50
CA SER A 48 29.42 -9.49 16.61
C SER A 48 30.41 -9.99 17.66
N PHE A 49 31.42 -9.17 17.93
CA PHE A 49 32.38 -9.30 19.03
C PHE A 49 31.69 -8.91 20.36
N ALA A 50 31.85 -9.73 21.41
CA ALA A 50 31.60 -9.31 22.79
C ALA A 50 32.74 -9.80 23.67
N ARG A 51 33.40 -8.83 24.33
CA ARG A 51 34.53 -9.01 25.26
C ARG A 51 34.02 -9.36 26.67
N GLY A 52 34.80 -10.17 27.38
CA GLY A 52 35.26 -9.81 28.73
C GLY A 52 34.39 -10.17 29.94
N GLN A 53 34.55 -11.42 30.38
CA GLN A 53 34.62 -11.93 31.77
C GLN A 53 34.73 -10.92 32.93
N ARG A 54 33.95 -11.12 34.00
CA ARG A 54 34.41 -11.32 35.41
C ARG A 54 33.22 -11.60 36.35
N GLY A 55 33.39 -12.61 37.21
CA GLY A 55 32.51 -12.84 38.36
C GLY A 55 32.52 -14.30 38.83
N HIS A 56 33.39 -14.62 39.78
CA HIS A 56 33.37 -15.88 40.53
C HIS A 56 32.07 -15.99 41.35
N ALA A 57 31.48 -17.19 41.45
CA ALA A 57 31.64 -18.04 42.62
C ALA A 57 30.59 -19.19 42.69
N HIS A 58 31.02 -20.22 43.42
CA HIS A 58 30.25 -21.30 44.05
C HIS A 58 29.75 -22.47 43.18
N PHE A 59 30.53 -23.55 43.28
CA PHE A 59 30.09 -24.94 43.19
C PHE A 59 28.71 -25.15 43.83
N ARG A 60 27.72 -25.52 43.02
CA ARG A 60 26.62 -26.39 43.45
C ARG A 60 26.41 -27.45 42.40
N LEU A 61 26.85 -28.68 42.71
CA LEU A 61 26.41 -29.90 42.04
C LEU A 61 24.90 -30.06 42.29
N LEU A 62 24.08 -29.52 41.38
CA LEU A 62 22.69 -29.90 41.28
C LEU A 62 22.60 -31.13 40.37
N ARG A 63 22.16 -32.25 40.97
CA ARG A 63 21.72 -33.45 40.27
C ARG A 63 20.70 -33.07 39.20
N LEU A 64 21.12 -33.07 37.94
CA LEU A 64 20.22 -33.00 36.80
C LEU A 64 19.46 -34.33 36.72
N SER A 65 18.20 -34.32 37.17
CA SER A 65 17.27 -35.43 37.00
C SER A 65 17.10 -35.74 35.50
N MET A 66 17.06 -37.03 35.15
CA MET A 66 16.80 -37.54 33.79
C MET A 66 15.49 -36.99 33.18
N ALA A 67 14.57 -36.46 34.01
CA ALA A 67 13.36 -35.78 33.55
C ALA A 67 13.63 -34.41 32.90
N ALA A 68 14.68 -33.69 33.31
CA ALA A 68 15.04 -32.39 32.73
C ALA A 68 15.65 -32.54 31.32
N LEU A 69 16.33 -33.66 31.06
CA LEU A 69 16.84 -34.00 29.72
C LEU A 69 15.69 -34.30 28.74
N GLY A 70 14.62 -34.95 29.21
CA GLY A 70 13.41 -35.24 28.41
C GLY A 70 12.63 -33.99 28.00
N MET A 71 12.62 -32.95 28.84
CA MET A 71 11.97 -31.67 28.50
C MET A 71 12.79 -30.80 27.54
N LEU A 72 14.14 -30.89 27.58
CA LEU A 72 15.01 -30.19 26.62
C LEU A 72 14.98 -30.82 25.22
N LEU A 73 14.85 -32.14 25.12
CA LEU A 73 14.78 -32.85 23.82
C LEU A 73 13.39 -32.69 23.15
N SER A 74 12.32 -32.55 23.93
CA SER A 74 10.94 -32.41 23.42
C SER A 74 10.58 -31.01 22.91
N THR A 75 11.39 -29.99 23.19
CA THR A 75 11.19 -28.60 22.75
C THR A 75 11.85 -28.29 21.41
N GLY A 76 12.75 -29.15 20.91
CA GLY A 76 13.48 -28.96 19.65
C GLY A 76 12.73 -29.36 18.37
N VAL A 77 11.70 -30.20 18.45
CA VAL A 77 11.08 -30.82 17.26
C VAL A 77 9.87 -30.04 16.72
N ARG A 78 9.28 -29.13 17.51
CA ARG A 78 8.06 -28.38 17.13
C ARG A 78 8.31 -27.02 16.47
N ARG A 79 9.51 -26.77 15.94
CA ARG A 79 9.86 -25.46 15.36
C ARG A 79 10.60 -25.51 14.03
N LEU A 80 10.42 -26.58 13.25
CA LEU A 80 10.68 -26.51 11.81
C LEU A 80 9.45 -25.85 11.15
N HIS A 81 9.40 -24.52 11.23
CA HIS A 81 8.36 -23.73 10.56
C HIS A 81 8.43 -23.97 9.05
N CYS A 82 7.34 -24.46 8.44
CA CYS A 82 7.14 -24.50 6.98
C CYS A 82 7.24 -23.12 6.29
N GLY A 83 7.45 -22.04 7.04
CA GLY A 83 7.58 -20.67 6.55
C GLY A 83 8.76 -20.46 5.59
N SER A 84 9.86 -21.21 5.74
CA SER A 84 11.02 -21.10 4.83
C SER A 84 10.71 -21.67 3.45
N ALA A 85 10.09 -22.85 3.38
CA ALA A 85 9.66 -23.48 2.14
C ALA A 85 8.51 -22.71 1.48
N ALA A 86 7.56 -22.18 2.27
CA ALA A 86 6.46 -21.34 1.77
C ALA A 86 6.94 -20.01 1.16
N ARG A 87 8.17 -19.57 1.45
CA ARG A 87 8.79 -18.37 0.87
C ARG A 87 9.70 -18.67 -0.33
N ALA A 88 9.93 -19.94 -0.67
CA ALA A 88 10.68 -20.30 -1.87
C ALA A 88 10.02 -19.71 -3.12
N GLY A 89 10.79 -18.95 -3.91
CA GLY A 89 10.30 -18.28 -5.12
C GLY A 89 9.40 -17.05 -4.89
N SER A 90 9.19 -16.61 -3.64
CA SER A 90 8.38 -15.40 -3.34
C SER A 90 8.95 -14.13 -3.99
N GLN A 91 10.27 -13.96 -3.94
CA GLN A 91 10.96 -12.83 -4.59
C GLN A 91 10.78 -12.82 -6.10
N TRP A 92 10.83 -13.99 -6.74
CA TRP A 92 10.57 -14.10 -8.18
C TRP A 92 9.12 -13.72 -8.49
N ARG A 93 8.14 -14.22 -7.73
CA ARG A 93 6.72 -13.85 -7.89
C ARG A 93 6.49 -12.35 -7.75
N LEU A 94 7.08 -11.71 -6.74
CA LEU A 94 6.97 -10.26 -6.55
C LEU A 94 7.56 -9.48 -7.73
N ARG A 95 8.69 -9.93 -8.30
CA ARG A 95 9.26 -9.33 -9.52
C ARG A 95 8.34 -9.46 -10.74
N GLN A 96 7.49 -10.50 -10.77
CA GLN A 96 6.48 -10.70 -11.80
C GLN A 96 5.13 -10.00 -11.47
N GLY A 97 5.05 -9.21 -10.39
CA GLY A 97 3.81 -8.56 -9.98
C GLY A 97 2.76 -9.51 -9.37
N LEU A 98 3.15 -10.74 -9.00
CA LEU A 98 2.28 -11.73 -8.36
C LEU A 98 2.36 -11.63 -6.83
N ALA A 99 1.37 -12.22 -6.16
CA ALA A 99 1.39 -12.37 -4.71
C ALA A 99 2.62 -13.17 -4.25
N ALA A 100 3.30 -12.72 -3.20
CA ALA A 100 4.43 -13.47 -2.62
C ALA A 100 4.04 -14.90 -2.23
N ASN A 101 2.85 -15.05 -1.62
CA ASN A 101 2.22 -16.32 -1.31
C ASN A 101 1.21 -16.69 -2.41
N PRO A 102 1.31 -17.87 -3.05
CA PRO A 102 0.36 -18.30 -4.09
C PRO A 102 -1.09 -18.38 -3.61
N SER A 103 -1.34 -18.61 -2.31
CA SER A 103 -2.70 -18.68 -1.77
C SER A 103 -3.32 -17.30 -1.47
N GLY A 104 -2.57 -16.20 -1.60
CA GLY A 104 -3.03 -14.86 -1.18
C GLY A 104 -4.13 -14.28 -2.05
N TYR A 105 -3.81 -13.98 -3.31
CA TYR A 105 -4.75 -13.55 -4.33
C TYR A 105 -4.27 -14.09 -5.68
N GLY A 106 -5.21 -14.35 -6.58
CA GLY A 106 -4.91 -14.90 -7.90
C GLY A 106 -5.93 -15.96 -8.32
N PRO A 107 -5.79 -16.50 -9.54
CA PRO A 107 -6.74 -17.45 -10.09
C PRO A 107 -6.88 -18.70 -9.23
N LEU A 108 -5.80 -19.15 -8.59
CA LEU A 108 -5.82 -20.33 -7.71
C LEU A 108 -6.74 -20.18 -6.49
N THR A 109 -6.98 -18.96 -5.99
CA THR A 109 -7.77 -18.71 -4.77
C THR A 109 -9.11 -18.03 -5.05
N GLU A 110 -9.21 -17.29 -6.14
CA GLU A 110 -10.40 -16.51 -6.49
C GLU A 110 -11.36 -17.27 -7.42
N LEU A 111 -10.88 -18.27 -8.17
CA LEU A 111 -11.75 -19.13 -8.97
C LEU A 111 -12.49 -20.14 -8.10
N PRO A 112 -13.68 -20.60 -8.52
CA PRO A 112 -14.38 -21.69 -7.85
C PRO A 112 -13.67 -23.02 -8.11
N ASP A 113 -13.53 -23.83 -7.06
CA ASP A 113 -12.87 -25.15 -7.14
C ASP A 113 -13.69 -26.18 -7.93
N TRP A 114 -14.99 -25.96 -8.10
CA TRP A 114 -15.90 -26.85 -8.82
C TRP A 114 -17.08 -26.09 -9.44
N SER A 115 -17.80 -26.75 -10.33
CA SER A 115 -19.07 -26.28 -10.91
C SER A 115 -20.01 -27.47 -11.10
N TYR A 116 -21.31 -27.21 -11.27
CA TYR A 116 -22.27 -28.28 -11.58
C TYR A 116 -22.02 -28.82 -12.99
N ALA A 117 -22.33 -30.10 -13.24
CA ALA A 117 -22.18 -30.71 -14.55
C ALA A 117 -23.00 -30.00 -15.64
N ASP A 118 -24.14 -29.42 -15.26
CA ASP A 118 -25.00 -28.61 -16.14
C ASP A 118 -24.38 -27.24 -16.53
N GLY A 119 -23.20 -26.91 -16.01
CA GLY A 119 -22.53 -25.62 -16.21
C GLY A 119 -23.01 -24.50 -15.29
N ARG A 120 -23.91 -24.80 -14.33
CA ARG A 120 -24.30 -23.81 -13.31
C ARG A 120 -23.10 -23.48 -12.42
N PRO A 121 -22.89 -22.20 -12.06
CA PRO A 121 -21.78 -21.81 -11.19
C PRO A 121 -21.98 -22.35 -9.77
N ALA A 122 -20.89 -22.69 -9.10
CA ALA A 122 -20.93 -23.05 -7.69
C ALA A 122 -21.35 -21.84 -6.83
N PRO A 123 -22.07 -22.07 -5.73
CA PRO A 123 -22.35 -21.02 -4.75
C PRO A 123 -21.06 -20.38 -4.23
N PRO A 124 -21.05 -19.06 -3.99
CA PRO A 124 -19.83 -18.36 -3.58
C PRO A 124 -19.38 -18.81 -2.19
N MET A 125 -18.07 -19.04 -2.04
CA MET A 125 -17.50 -19.50 -0.77
C MET A 125 -17.48 -18.37 0.26
N LYS A 126 -17.72 -18.70 1.55
CA LYS A 126 -17.69 -17.73 2.66
C LYS A 126 -16.41 -16.89 2.69
N GLY A 127 -15.26 -17.50 2.42
CA GLY A 127 -13.96 -16.83 2.35
C GLY A 127 -13.86 -15.82 1.20
N GLN A 128 -14.41 -16.15 0.02
CA GLN A 128 -14.45 -15.24 -1.13
C GLN A 128 -15.35 -14.03 -0.83
N LEU A 129 -16.53 -14.25 -0.26
CA LEU A 129 -17.44 -13.18 0.15
C LEU A 129 -16.78 -12.23 1.16
N ARG A 130 -16.12 -12.78 2.18
CA ARG A 130 -15.37 -11.99 3.17
C ARG A 130 -14.27 -11.16 2.51
N ARG A 131 -13.47 -11.75 1.60
CA ARG A 131 -12.40 -11.04 0.87
C ARG A 131 -12.96 -9.92 0.00
N LYS A 132 -14.08 -10.14 -0.70
CA LYS A 132 -14.77 -9.11 -1.49
C LYS A 132 -15.21 -7.94 -0.62
N ALA A 133 -15.89 -8.22 0.50
CA ALA A 133 -16.33 -7.18 1.43
C ALA A 133 -15.15 -6.40 2.04
N GLN A 134 -14.02 -7.06 2.35
CA GLN A 134 -12.81 -6.40 2.83
C GLN A 134 -12.18 -5.48 1.77
N ARG A 135 -12.10 -5.94 0.52
CA ARG A 135 -11.60 -5.14 -0.62
C ARG A 135 -12.49 -3.92 -0.88
N GLU A 136 -13.80 -4.09 -0.80
CA GLU A 136 -14.76 -2.99 -0.93
C GLU A 136 -14.59 -1.96 0.18
N LYS A 137 -14.50 -2.39 1.44
CA LYS A 137 -14.23 -1.49 2.58
C LYS A 137 -12.91 -0.73 2.40
N PHE A 138 -11.88 -1.42 1.93
CA PHE A 138 -10.59 -0.79 1.66
C PHE A 138 -10.69 0.25 0.54
N ALA A 139 -11.33 -0.07 -0.58
CA ALA A 139 -11.51 0.86 -1.69
C ALA A 139 -12.31 2.11 -1.28
N ARG A 140 -13.40 1.93 -0.51
CA ARG A 140 -14.19 3.04 0.04
C ARG A 140 -13.34 3.97 0.91
N ARG A 141 -12.46 3.41 1.74
CA ARG A 141 -11.56 4.19 2.59
C ARG A 141 -10.54 4.97 1.78
N VAL A 142 -9.97 4.37 0.73
CA VAL A 142 -9.04 5.07 -0.17
C VAL A 142 -9.72 6.28 -0.79
N VAL A 143 -10.91 6.10 -1.36
CA VAL A 143 -11.68 7.19 -1.98
C VAL A 143 -12.00 8.30 -0.98
N LEU A 144 -12.47 7.94 0.21
CA LEU A 144 -12.77 8.90 1.28
C LEU A 144 -11.56 9.77 1.63
N LEU A 145 -10.42 9.14 1.89
CA LEU A 145 -9.20 9.85 2.28
C LEU A 145 -8.68 10.77 1.16
N SER A 146 -8.79 10.34 -0.09
CA SER A 146 -8.44 11.20 -1.24
C SER A 146 -9.33 12.44 -1.30
N GLN A 147 -10.65 12.28 -1.11
CA GLN A 147 -11.59 13.41 -1.10
C GLN A 147 -11.34 14.38 0.05
N GLU A 148 -11.06 13.87 1.25
CA GLU A 148 -10.74 14.70 2.41
C GLU A 148 -9.46 15.53 2.18
N MET A 149 -8.46 14.93 1.56
CA MET A 149 -7.22 15.61 1.20
C MET A 149 -7.46 16.72 0.17
N ASP A 150 -8.21 16.43 -0.89
CA ASP A 150 -8.53 17.39 -1.95
C ASP A 150 -9.37 18.56 -1.42
N ALA A 151 -10.37 18.27 -0.58
CA ALA A 151 -11.19 19.29 0.08
C ALA A 151 -10.34 20.17 1.02
N GLY A 152 -9.40 19.57 1.74
CA GLY A 152 -8.45 20.30 2.59
C GLY A 152 -7.57 21.26 1.79
N LEU A 153 -7.05 20.82 0.63
CA LEU A 153 -6.26 21.65 -0.25
C LEU A 153 -7.07 22.82 -0.82
N GLN A 154 -8.29 22.55 -1.31
CA GLN A 154 -9.19 23.59 -1.83
C GLN A 154 -9.55 24.63 -0.76
N ALA A 155 -9.91 24.17 0.45
CA ALA A 155 -10.23 25.06 1.56
C ALA A 155 -9.03 25.92 1.96
N TRP A 156 -7.81 25.36 1.95
CA TRP A 156 -6.60 26.13 2.22
C TRP A 156 -6.35 27.18 1.15
N GLN A 157 -6.48 26.83 -0.14
CA GLN A 157 -6.31 27.76 -1.26
C GLN A 157 -7.30 28.92 -1.20
N LEU A 158 -8.58 28.64 -0.93
CA LEU A 158 -9.62 29.65 -0.79
C LEU A 158 -9.28 30.63 0.34
N ARG A 159 -8.88 30.12 1.52
CA ARG A 159 -8.47 30.96 2.66
C ARG A 159 -7.29 31.88 2.32
N GLN A 160 -6.32 31.40 1.54
CA GLN A 160 -5.21 32.25 1.11
C GLN A 160 -5.69 33.38 0.19
N GLN A 161 -6.58 33.07 -0.76
CA GLN A 161 -7.14 34.07 -1.67
C GLN A 161 -7.99 35.11 -0.92
N GLU A 162 -8.85 34.66 -0.02
CA GLU A 162 -9.69 35.53 0.82
C GLU A 162 -8.84 36.47 1.68
N LYS A 163 -7.76 35.98 2.28
CA LYS A 163 -6.86 36.82 3.09
C LYS A 163 -6.25 37.95 2.24
N LEU A 164 -5.75 37.63 1.06
CA LEU A 164 -5.20 38.62 0.13
C LEU A 164 -6.26 39.62 -0.36
N GLN A 165 -7.47 39.15 -0.64
CA GLN A 165 -8.59 40.00 -1.04
C GLN A 165 -9.03 40.92 0.11
N GLU A 166 -9.07 40.41 1.33
CA GLU A 166 -9.45 41.18 2.50
C GLU A 166 -8.42 42.27 2.81
N GLU A 167 -7.13 41.98 2.71
CA GLU A 167 -6.06 42.98 2.85
C GLU A 167 -6.19 44.08 1.79
N LYS A 168 -6.41 43.72 0.51
CA LYS A 168 -6.67 44.69 -0.55
C LYS A 168 -7.92 45.53 -0.27
N ARG A 169 -9.00 44.90 0.19
CA ARG A 169 -10.26 45.57 0.53
C ARG A 169 -10.08 46.53 1.70
N LYS A 170 -9.31 46.14 2.73
CA LYS A 170 -8.94 47.00 3.87
C LYS A 170 -8.13 48.21 3.42
N GLN A 171 -7.17 48.04 2.51
CA GLN A 171 -6.41 49.14 1.93
C GLN A 171 -7.27 50.10 1.11
N GLN A 172 -8.16 49.58 0.26
CA GLN A 172 -9.08 50.40 -0.54
C GLN A 172 -10.08 51.18 0.33
N ASN A 173 -10.55 50.56 1.42
CA ASN A 173 -11.48 51.19 2.37
C ASN A 173 -10.77 52.08 3.40
N ALA A 174 -9.44 52.16 3.39
CA ALA A 174 -8.70 53.00 4.34
C ALA A 174 -8.94 54.48 4.05
N LEU A 175 -9.18 55.26 5.11
CA LEU A 175 -9.31 56.70 4.99
C LEU A 175 -7.98 57.34 4.58
N LYS A 176 -8.04 58.47 3.87
CA LYS A 176 -6.83 59.24 3.50
C LYS A 176 -6.07 59.63 4.78
N PRO A 177 -4.73 59.45 4.81
CA PRO A 177 -3.95 59.87 5.96
C PRO A 177 -4.03 61.39 6.13
N LYS A 178 -4.05 61.84 7.38
CA LYS A 178 -4.08 63.26 7.78
C LYS A 178 -2.91 63.58 8.70
N GLY A 179 -2.62 64.87 8.90
CA GLY A 179 -1.57 65.34 9.83
C GLY A 179 -0.20 65.52 9.17
N VAL A 180 0.83 64.88 9.74
CA VAL A 180 2.27 65.04 9.41
C VAL A 180 2.59 64.87 7.93
N LEU A 181 1.83 64.03 7.21
CA LEU A 181 2.02 63.75 5.78
C LEU A 181 1.63 64.91 4.86
N LEU A 182 0.86 65.89 5.35
CA LEU A 182 0.49 67.11 4.61
C LEU A 182 1.39 68.32 4.93
N GLN A 183 2.21 68.25 5.99
CA GLN A 183 3.00 69.39 6.48
C GLN A 183 4.33 69.58 5.76
N ASN A 184 4.80 68.57 5.00
CA ASN A 184 6.02 68.65 4.21
C ASN A 184 5.70 68.50 2.72
N PRO A 185 5.36 69.59 1.99
CA PRO A 185 5.48 69.56 0.55
C PRO A 185 6.96 69.34 0.22
N GLY A 186 7.30 68.21 -0.41
CA GLY A 186 8.68 67.95 -0.85
C GLY A 186 9.20 69.08 -1.75
N PRO A 187 10.53 69.31 -1.80
CA PRO A 187 11.10 70.43 -2.55
C PRO A 187 10.72 70.33 -4.03
N SER A 188 10.02 71.35 -4.51
CA SER A 188 9.73 71.58 -5.91
C SER A 188 11.04 71.79 -6.68
N GLN A 189 11.39 70.85 -7.57
CA GLN A 189 12.38 71.08 -8.64
C GLN A 189 11.69 71.65 -9.87
#